data_AF-A0A5J5NMY7-F1
#
_entry.id   AF-A0A5J5NMY7-F1
#
_cell.length_a   1.000
_cell.length_b   1.000
_cell.length_c   1.000
_cell.angle_alpha   90.00
_cell.angle_beta   90.00
_cell.angle_gamma   90.00
#
_symmetry.space_group_name_H-M   'P 1'
#
loop_
_entity.id
_entity.type
_entity.pdbx_description
1 polymer ?
#
loop_
_entity_poly.entity_id
_entity_poly.type
_entity_poly.pdbx_seq_one_letter_code
_entity_poly.pdbx_strand_id
1 'polypeptide(L)' 'MVELDIQIPTTFDPFAEAEEFGRTGTKDYVHIRIQQRNGRKNLTTVEGLKQELSSDKIL' A
#
# COMPACT_ATOMS: atom_id res chain seq x y z
N MET A 1 -42.94 -26.04 -6.66
CA MET A 1 -42.06 -24.89 -6.96
C MET A 1 -40.71 -25.30 -6.40
N VAL A 2 -39.75 -25.66 -7.25
CA VAL A 2 -38.45 -26.16 -6.80
C VAL A 2 -37.64 -24.94 -6.40
N GLU A 3 -37.38 -24.78 -5.10
CA GLU A 3 -36.47 -23.76 -4.60
C GLU A 3 -35.07 -24.10 -5.11
N LEU A 4 -34.57 -23.30 -6.05
CA LEU A 4 -33.18 -23.37 -6.46
C LEU A 4 -32.37 -22.68 -5.35
N ASP A 5 -31.71 -23.48 -4.51
CA ASP A 5 -30.62 -23.06 -3.63
C ASP A 5 -29.42 -22.61 -4.49
N ILE A 6 -29.58 -21.52 -5.24
CA ILE A 6 -28.45 -20.81 -5.85
C ILE A 6 -27.84 -20.00 -4.72
N GLN A 7 -26.85 -20.59 -4.04
CA GLN A 7 -25.86 -19.81 -3.31
C GLN A 7 -25.12 -18.95 -4.34
N ILE A 8 -25.58 -17.72 -4.55
CA ILE A 8 -24.81 -16.71 -5.27
C ILE A 8 -23.57 -16.50 -4.41
N PRO A 9 -22.35 -16.86 -4.87
CA PRO A 9 -21.15 -16.56 -4.11
C PRO A 9 -21.15 -15.04 -3.92
N THR A 10 -21.16 -14.61 -2.65
CA THR A 10 -21.01 -13.21 -2.26
C THR A 10 -19.92 -12.58 -3.12
N THR A 11 -20.22 -11.46 -3.77
CA THR A 11 -19.35 -10.73 -4.71
C THR A 11 -17.89 -10.87 -4.31
N PHE A 12 -17.16 -11.72 -5.04
CA PHE A 12 -15.73 -11.92 -4.84
C PHE A 12 -15.06 -10.59 -5.17
N ASP A 13 -14.57 -9.89 -4.15
CA ASP A 13 -13.83 -8.66 -4.30
C ASP A 13 -12.33 -9.00 -4.46
N PRO A 14 -11.76 -8.87 -5.67
CA PRO A 14 -10.35 -9.16 -5.92
C PRO A 14 -9.40 -8.19 -5.19
N PHE A 15 -9.92 -7.16 -4.52
CA PHE A 15 -9.14 -6.17 -3.76
C PHE A 15 -9.46 -6.19 -2.26
N ALA A 16 -10.19 -7.19 -1.76
CA ALA A 16 -10.48 -7.33 -0.33
C ALA A 16 -9.20 -7.37 0.54
N GLU A 17 -8.11 -7.96 0.04
CA GLU A 17 -6.81 -8.01 0.73
C GLU A 17 -6.05 -6.66 0.70
N ALA A 18 -6.38 -5.77 -0.24
CA ALA A 18 -5.72 -4.47 -0.37
C ALA A 18 -6.19 -3.45 0.69
N GLU A 19 -7.33 -3.71 1.35
CA GLU A 19 -7.85 -2.90 2.46
C GLU A 19 -6.88 -2.84 3.65
N GLU A 20 -6.06 -3.88 3.87
CA GLU A 20 -5.11 -3.96 5.00
C GLU A 20 -3.98 -2.92 4.87
N PHE A 21 -3.50 -2.69 3.65
CA PHE A 21 -2.43 -1.72 3.38
C PHE A 21 -2.95 -0.31 3.06
N GLY A 22 -4.23 -0.18 2.73
CA GLY A 22 -4.77 1.03 2.11
C GLY A 22 -6.22 1.30 2.44
N ARG A 23 -6.56 1.47 3.72
CA ARG A 23 -7.77 2.24 4.05
C ARG A 23 -7.54 3.67 3.61
N THR A 24 -8.16 4.04 2.49
CA THR A 24 -8.21 5.41 1.96
C THR A 24 -8.73 6.35 3.05
N GLY A 25 -7.84 6.96 3.83
CA GLY A 25 -8.24 7.90 4.90
C GLY A 25 -7.32 8.00 6.12
N THR A 26 -6.43 7.03 6.40
CA THR A 26 -5.43 7.23 7.45
C THR A 26 -4.23 7.98 6.87
N LYS A 27 -3.92 9.13 7.46
CA LYS A 27 -2.91 10.10 7.03
C LYS A 27 -1.48 9.59 7.24
N ASP A 28 -1.17 8.38 6.77
CA ASP A 28 0.17 7.81 6.81
C ASP A 28 0.94 8.30 5.58
N TYR A 29 1.24 9.61 5.57
CA TYR A 29 1.98 10.21 4.47
C TYR A 29 3.43 9.73 4.49
N VAL A 30 3.84 9.10 3.39
CA VAL A 30 5.26 8.85 3.12
C VAL A 30 5.82 10.06 2.38
N HIS A 31 6.85 10.67 2.96
CA HIS A 31 7.54 11.79 2.34
C HIS A 31 8.77 11.29 1.59
N ILE A 32 8.70 11.33 0.26
CA ILE A 32 9.85 11.08 -0.61
C ILE A 32 10.45 12.42 -1.00
N ARG A 33 11.72 12.63 -0.67
CA ARG A 33 12.45 13.87 -0.98
C ARG A 33 13.67 13.55 -1.81
N ILE A 34 13.98 14.42 -2.76
CA ILE A 34 15.20 14.34 -3.57
C ILE A 34 16.07 15.53 -3.22
N GLN A 35 17.32 15.24 -2.84
CA GLN A 35 18.32 16.24 -2.51
C GLN A 35 19.46 16.13 -3.52
N GLN A 36 19.79 17.22 -4.20
CA GLN A 36 20.96 17.27 -5.07
C GLN A 36 22.23 17.34 -4.22
N ARG A 37 23.19 16.45 -4.50
CA ARG A 37 24.54 16.44 -3.92
C ARG A 37 25.51 17.00 -4.96
N ASN A 38 26.80 16.75 -4.82
CA ASN A 38 27.80 17.33 -5.72
C ASN A 38 27.58 16.90 -7.18
N GLY A 39 27.50 17.89 -8.07
CA GLY A 39 27.33 17.70 -9.51
C GLY A 39 25.98 17.05 -9.85
N ARG A 40 26.05 15.88 -10.50
CA ARG A 40 24.87 15.11 -10.95
C ARG A 40 24.45 14.03 -9.95
N LYS A 41 25.07 13.95 -8.77
CA LYS A 41 24.68 12.99 -7.73
C LYS A 41 23.45 13.50 -7.00
N ASN A 42 22.48 12.64 -6.76
CA ASN A 42 21.28 12.94 -5.97
C ASN A 42 21.14 11.92 -4.83
N LEU A 43 20.50 12.33 -3.75
CA LEU A 43 20.15 11.51 -2.61
C LEU A 43 18.63 11.52 -2.47
N THR A 44 17.99 10.37 -2.59
CA THR A 44 16.56 10.21 -2.33
C THR A 44 16.37 9.72 -0.91
N THR A 45 15.63 10.46 -0.10
CA THR A 45 15.29 10.08 1.28
C THR A 45 13.81 9.79 1.37
N VAL A 46 13.46 8.74 2.10
CA VAL A 46 12.08 8.37 2.38
C VAL A 46 11.85 8.50 3.88
N GLU A 47 10.87 9.31 4.28
CA GLU A 47 10.45 9.50 5.67
C GLU A 47 8.99 9.04 5.83
N GLY A 48 8.61 8.57 7.01
CA GLY A 48 7.22 8.17 7.29
C GLY A 48 6.85 6.74 6.87
N LEU A 49 7.83 5.85 6.68
CA LEU A 49 7.56 4.42 6.51
C LEU A 49 7.06 3.80 7.82
N LYS A 50 6.11 2.87 7.73
CA LYS A 50 5.63 2.09 8.88
C LYS A 50 6.75 1.19 9.41
N GLN A 51 6.85 1.09 10.74
CA GLN A 51 7.91 0.32 11.42
C GLN A 51 7.88 -1.19 11.10
N GLU A 52 6.73 -1.69 10.64
CA GLU A 52 6.51 -3.06 10.21
C GLU A 52 7.18 -3.39 8.86
N LEU A 53 7.53 -2.36 8.09
CA LEU A 53 8.25 -2.49 6.82
C LEU A 53 9.75 -2.48 7.09
N SER A 54 10.45 -3.52 6.61
CA SER A 54 11.90 -3.62 6.72
C SER A 54 12.58 -2.69 5.71
N SER A 55 13.33 -1.70 6.21
CA SER A 55 14.07 -0.75 5.36
C SER A 55 15.11 -1.44 4.47
N ASP A 56 15.81 -2.46 4.97
CA ASP A 56 16.83 -3.22 4.22
C ASP A 56 16.27 -4.01 3.04
N LYS A 57 14.96 -4.31 3.04
CA LYS A 57 14.29 -4.96 1.92
C LYS A 57 13.83 -3.97 0.84
N ILE A 58 13.73 -2.69 1.19
CA ILE A 58 13.06 -1.66 0.36
C ILE A 58 14.08 -0.67 -0.24
N LEU A 59 15.18 -0.38 0.47
CA LEU A 59 16.23 0.58 0.10
C LEU A 59 17.54 -0.14 -0.23
#